data_AF-A0A7M1AZF4-F1
#
_entry.id   AF-A0A7M1AZF4-F1
#
_cell.length_a   1.000
_cell.length_b   1.000
_cell.length_c   1.000
_cell.angle_alpha   90.00
_cell.angle_beta   90.00
_cell.angle_gamma   90.00
#
_symmetry.space_group_name_H-M   'P 1'
#
loop_
_entity.id
_entity.type
_entity.pdbx_description
1 polymer ?
#
loop_
_entity_poly.entity_id
_entity_poly.type
_entity_poly.pdbx_seq_one_letter_code
_entity_poly.pdbx_strand_id
1 'polypeptide(L)'
;MINVKLMKCGGVSRAQAIFEYARANNIECMLGSMLEGPVSIHAALCLAFAYRDVVKYIDLDSPLLYKKAPRVLGEFGIIHDKIQIL
;
A
#
# COMPACT_ATOMS: atom_id res chain seq x y z
N MET A 1 -16.58 -1.97 1.08
CA MET A 1 -15.15 -1.63 1.11
C MET A 1 -14.32 -2.90 1.21
N ILE A 2 -13.20 -3.00 0.48
CA ILE A 2 -12.28 -4.16 0.52
C ILE A 2 -10.92 -3.72 1.07
N ASN A 3 -10.41 -4.41 2.10
CA ASN A 3 -9.05 -4.20 2.61
C ASN A 3 -8.07 -5.18 1.94
N VAL A 4 -7.34 -4.67 0.97
CA VAL A 4 -6.32 -5.39 0.20
C VAL A 4 -4.98 -5.27 0.91
N LYS A 5 -4.33 -6.41 1.13
CA LYS A 5 -2.94 -6.50 1.61
C LYS A 5 -2.21 -7.48 0.70
N LEU A 6 -1.02 -7.12 0.22
CA LEU A 6 -0.28 -7.95 -0.76
C LEU A 6 -0.05 -9.39 -0.26
N MET A 7 0.23 -9.51 1.04
CA MET A 7 0.46 -10.79 1.72
C MET A 7 -0.78 -11.70 1.79
N LYS A 8 -2.00 -11.14 1.67
CA LYS A 8 -3.25 -11.91 1.71
C LYS A 8 -3.78 -12.27 0.33
N CYS A 9 -3.60 -11.37 -0.65
CA CYS A 9 -4.16 -11.56 -1.98
C CYS A 9 -3.24 -12.32 -2.95
N GLY A 10 -1.99 -12.61 -2.55
CA GLY A 10 -1.02 -13.28 -3.42
C GLY A 10 -0.25 -12.32 -4.32
N GLY A 11 0.10 -11.14 -3.81
CA GLY A 11 1.00 -10.19 -4.46
C GLY A 11 0.33 -9.16 -5.38
N VAL A 12 1.18 -8.41 -6.08
CA VAL A 12 0.83 -7.20 -6.85
C VAL A 12 -0.20 -7.47 -7.96
N SER A 13 0.01 -8.51 -8.78
CA SER A 13 -0.90 -8.80 -9.90
C SER A 13 -2.32 -9.15 -9.43
N ARG A 14 -2.44 -9.82 -8.27
CA ARG A 14 -3.75 -10.14 -7.68
C ARG A 14 -4.37 -8.92 -7.01
N ALA A 15 -3.59 -8.05 -6.39
CA ALA A 15 -4.09 -6.78 -5.87
C ALA A 15 -4.70 -5.92 -6.99
N GLN A 16 -4.03 -5.80 -8.14
CA GLN A 16 -4.55 -5.11 -9.32
C GLN A 16 -5.89 -5.69 -9.78
N ALA A 17 -6.00 -7.02 -9.91
CA ALA A 17 -7.25 -7.67 -10.29
C ALA A 17 -8.40 -7.36 -9.31
N ILE A 18 -8.12 -7.31 -8.00
CA ILE A 18 -9.11 -6.91 -6.98
C ILE A 18 -9.49 -5.43 -7.14
N PHE A 19 -8.54 -4.54 -7.42
CA PHE A 19 -8.83 -3.13 -7.63
C PHE A 19 -9.64 -2.87 -8.91
N GLU A 20 -9.35 -3.58 -10.01
CA GLU A 20 -10.17 -3.51 -11.23
C GLU A 20 -11.60 -4.00 -10.98
N TYR A 21 -11.75 -5.11 -10.24
CA TYR A 21 -13.07 -5.59 -9.83
C TYR A 21 -13.80 -4.55 -8.98
N ALA A 22 -13.11 -3.94 -8.02
CA ALA A 22 -13.68 -2.92 -7.15
C ALA A 22 -14.08 -1.66 -7.94
N ARG A 23 -13.23 -1.21 -8.89
CA ARG A 23 -13.51 -0.10 -9.81
C ARG A 23 -14.79 -0.35 -10.61
N ALA A 24 -14.91 -1.52 -11.24
CA ALA A 24 -16.07 -1.87 -12.06
C ALA A 24 -17.38 -1.94 -11.26
N ASN A 25 -17.30 -2.20 -9.95
CA ASN A 25 -18.46 -2.33 -9.05
C ASN A 25 -18.67 -1.11 -8.14
N ASN A 26 -17.94 -0.01 -8.35
CA ASN A 26 -17.98 1.20 -7.50
C ASN A 26 -17.75 0.89 -6.00
N ILE A 27 -16.85 -0.04 -5.72
CA ILE A 27 -16.47 -0.42 -4.35
C ILE A 27 -15.17 0.29 -3.99
N GLU A 28 -15.17 1.04 -2.89
CA GLU A 28 -13.95 1.64 -2.37
C GLU A 28 -13.03 0.59 -1.74
N CYS A 29 -11.73 0.82 -1.86
CA CYS A 29 -10.70 -0.04 -1.30
C CYS A 29 -9.83 0.69 -0.27
N MET A 30 -9.30 -0.11 0.64
CA MET A 30 -8.17 0.24 1.50
C MET A 30 -6.99 -0.62 1.09
N LEU A 31 -5.81 -0.02 0.94
CA LEU A 31 -4.57 -0.76 0.73
C LEU A 31 -3.74 -0.69 2.00
N GLY A 32 -3.46 -1.83 2.60
CA GLY A 32 -2.67 -1.89 3.80
C GLY A 32 -1.55 -2.93 3.78
N SER A 33 -0.79 -2.89 4.86
CA SER A 33 0.40 -3.71 5.09
C SER A 33 0.23 -4.67 6.27
N MET A 34 1.12 -5.64 6.35
CA MET A 34 1.50 -6.36 7.56
C MET A 34 2.94 -5.93 7.94
N LEU A 35 3.68 -6.76 8.67
CA LEU A 35 5.11 -6.54 8.96
C LEU A 35 6.03 -7.12 7.86
N GLU A 36 5.62 -7.06 6.58
CA GLU A 36 6.48 -7.38 5.45
C GLU A 36 7.67 -6.41 5.33
N GLY A 37 8.67 -6.77 4.52
CA GLY A 37 9.84 -5.93 4.30
C GLY A 37 9.59 -4.69 3.41
N PRO A 38 10.57 -3.75 3.38
CA PRO A 38 10.44 -2.45 2.73
C PRO A 38 10.15 -2.53 1.22
N VAL A 39 10.63 -3.56 0.53
CA VAL A 39 10.37 -3.78 -0.90
C VAL A 39 8.88 -3.99 -1.16
N SER A 40 8.20 -4.74 -0.31
CA SER A 40 6.76 -4.99 -0.45
C SER A 40 5.94 -3.76 -0.08
N ILE A 41 6.36 -2.97 0.93
CA ILE A 41 5.72 -1.70 1.25
C ILE A 41 5.85 -0.70 0.10
N HIS A 42 7.03 -0.59 -0.50
CA HIS A 42 7.25 0.24 -1.67
C HIS A 42 6.32 -0.16 -2.83
N ALA A 43 6.20 -1.46 -3.13
CA ALA A 43 5.26 -1.94 -4.15
C ALA A 43 3.79 -1.60 -3.84
N ALA A 44 3.39 -1.66 -2.57
CA ALA A 44 2.06 -1.26 -2.13
C ALA A 44 1.84 0.26 -2.27
N LEU A 45 2.84 1.09 -1.97
CA LEU A 45 2.78 2.54 -2.18
C LEU A 45 2.57 2.87 -3.65
N CYS A 46 3.37 2.28 -4.55
CA CYS A 46 3.21 2.47 -6.00
C CYS A 46 1.79 2.10 -6.48
N LEU A 47 1.24 1.00 -5.97
CA LEU A 47 -0.15 0.62 -6.26
C LEU A 47 -1.18 1.62 -5.71
N ALA A 48 -0.99 2.12 -4.49
CA ALA A 48 -1.87 3.13 -3.91
C ALA A 48 -1.93 4.39 -4.79
N PHE A 49 -0.80 4.82 -5.34
CA PHE A 49 -0.70 5.95 -6.26
C PHE A 49 -1.33 5.67 -7.64
N ALA A 50 -1.15 4.45 -8.18
CA ALA A 50 -1.70 4.04 -9.45
C ALA A 50 -3.24 3.86 -9.41
N TYR A 51 -3.79 3.49 -8.25
CA TYR A 51 -5.22 3.20 -8.06
C TYR A 51 -5.92 4.21 -7.14
N ARG A 52 -5.50 5.49 -7.14
CA ARG A 52 -6.08 6.57 -6.29
C ARG A 52 -7.58 6.79 -6.49
N ASP A 53 -8.11 6.40 -7.63
CA ASP A 53 -9.53 6.45 -7.92
C ASP A 53 -10.35 5.44 -7.10
N VAL A 54 -9.76 4.30 -6.72
CA VAL A 54 -10.41 3.21 -5.95
C VAL A 54 -9.90 3.12 -4.50
N VAL A 55 -8.59 3.28 -4.30
CA VAL A 55 -7.94 3.17 -2.98
C VAL A 55 -8.10 4.50 -2.25
N LYS A 56 -9.05 4.56 -1.31
CA LYS A 56 -9.37 5.77 -0.54
C LYS A 56 -8.65 5.86 0.80
N TYR A 57 -8.20 4.71 1.31
CA TYR A 57 -7.50 4.62 2.59
C TYR A 57 -6.20 3.84 2.42
N ILE A 58 -5.13 4.32 3.06
CA ILE A 58 -3.79 3.77 2.96
C ILE A 58 -3.29 3.49 4.38
N ASP A 59 -2.92 2.24 4.64
CA ASP A 59 -2.46 1.70 5.92
C ASP A 59 -1.09 1.01 5.72
N LEU A 60 -0.09 1.83 5.41
CA LEU A 60 1.27 1.41 5.04
C LEU A 60 2.32 1.91 6.05
N ASP A 61 1.92 2.06 7.31
CA ASP A 61 2.74 2.59 8.40
C ASP A 61 3.56 1.51 9.15
N SER A 62 3.45 0.24 8.74
CA SER A 62 4.21 -0.86 9.35
C SER A 62 5.74 -0.66 9.38
N PRO A 63 6.39 0.11 8.47
CA PRO A 63 7.80 0.47 8.61
C PRO A 63 8.16 1.19 9.91
N LEU A 64 7.20 1.90 10.52
CA LEU A 64 7.38 2.56 11.82
C LEU A 64 7.54 1.56 12.97
N LEU A 65 7.07 0.32 12.77
CA LEU A 65 7.13 -0.77 13.75
C LEU A 65 8.38 -1.64 13.60
N TYR A 66 9.23 -1.37 12.60
CA TYR A 66 10.46 -2.15 12.41
C TYR A 66 11.47 -1.82 13.51
N LYS A 67 12.29 -2.82 13.90
CA LYS A 67 13.43 -2.61 14.81
C LYS A 67 14.35 -1.47 14.36
N LYS A 68 14.47 -1.27 13.05
CA LYS A 68 15.17 -0.14 12.43
C LYS A 68 14.31 0.38 11.28
N ALA A 69 13.52 1.41 11.57
CA ALA A 69 12.69 2.06 10.56
C ALA A 69 13.56 2.65 9.43
N PRO A 70 13.24 2.38 8.16
CA PRO A 70 13.90 3.02 7.03
C PRO A 70 13.51 4.50 6.98
N ARG A 71 14.42 5.37 6.52
CA ARG A 71 14.07 6.77 6.22
C ARG A 71 13.46 6.94 4.83
N VAL A 72 13.73 5.99 3.94
CA VAL A 72 13.37 6.03 2.52
C VAL A 72 12.93 4.64 2.06
N LEU A 73 11.86 4.59 1.26
CA LEU A 73 11.28 3.42 0.61
C LEU A 73 11.18 3.68 -0.90
N GLY A 74 12.31 3.61 -1.63
CA GLY A 74 12.38 4.06 -3.02
C GLY A 74 12.28 5.58 -3.11
N GLU A 75 11.32 6.12 -3.87
CA GLU A 75 11.03 7.55 -3.94
C GLU A 75 10.19 8.10 -2.77
N PHE A 76 9.82 7.26 -1.80
CA PHE A 76 9.01 7.69 -0.66
C PHE A 76 9.86 7.92 0.59
N GLY A 77 9.77 9.11 1.17
CA GLY A 77 10.35 9.47 2.47
C GLY A 77 9.39 9.21 3.62
N ILE A 78 9.92 8.78 4.77
CA ILE A 78 9.18 8.68 6.03
C ILE A 78 9.56 9.89 6.91
N ILE A 79 8.61 10.81 7.11
CA ILE A 79 8.80 12.07 7.83
C ILE A 79 7.71 12.21 8.90
N HIS A 80 8.10 12.23 10.18
CA HIS A 80 7.20 12.44 11.33
C HIS A 80 5.87 11.65 11.20
N ASP A 81 5.99 10.33 11.02
CA ASP A 81 4.88 9.37 10.87
C ASP A 81 4.05 9.49 9.58
N LYS A 82 4.53 10.25 8.59
CA LYS A 82 3.90 10.37 7.26
C LYS A 82 4.81 9.83 6.17
N ILE A 83 4.20 9.19 5.18
CA ILE A 83 4.87 8.80 3.94
C ILE A 83 4.60 9.88 2.89
N GLN A 84 5.67 10.44 2.30
CA GLN A 84 5.61 11.48 1.29
C GLN A 84 6.50 11.12 0.11
N ILE A 85 6.11 11.53 -1.10
CA ILE A 85 7.01 11.48 -2.25
C ILE A 85 8.12 12.52 -2.02
N LEU A 86 9.39 12.11 -2.21
CA LEU A 86 10.56 12.98 -2.13
C LEU A 86 10.68 13.92 -3.33
#